data_AF-A0A1T5A9M2-F1
#
_entry.id   AF-A0A1T5A9M2-F1
#
_cell.length_a   1.000
_cell.length_b   1.000
_cell.length_c   1.000
_cell.angle_alpha   90.00
_cell.angle_beta   90.00
_cell.angle_gamma   90.00
#
_symmetry.space_group_name_H-M   'P 1'
#
loop_
_entity.id
_entity.type
_entity.pdbx_description
1 polymer ?
#
loop_
_entity_poly.entity_id
_entity_poly.type
_entity_poly.pdbx_seq_one_letter_code
_entity_poly.pdbx_strand_id
1 'polypeptide(L)'
;MERSKDRFSVLMQKGKLEMPFSDFEENTMNRIHAEMKYKTSIHRSLRISFIFFVLGTGFGLVVNSMLANADDFIMGISPDTILMAFQVIFVLTVIMQSENIYKLFTKLKAD
;
A
#
# COMPACT_ATOMS: atom_id res chain seq x y z
N MET A 1 -29.92 48.54 27.66
CA MET A 1 -28.82 47.60 27.36
C MET A 1 -29.20 46.12 27.53
N GLU A 2 -30.34 45.77 28.15
CA GLU A 2 -30.76 44.35 28.33
C GLU A 2 -31.10 43.59 27.03
N ARG A 3 -31.80 44.22 26.07
CA ARG A 3 -32.27 43.52 24.86
C ARG A 3 -31.19 42.87 23.98
N SER A 4 -29.93 43.33 24.04
CA SER A 4 -28.86 42.73 23.22
C SER A 4 -28.33 41.43 23.84
N LYS A 5 -28.32 41.34 25.17
CA LYS A 5 -27.85 40.17 25.91
C LYS A 5 -28.81 38.99 25.73
N ASP A 6 -30.11 39.29 25.74
CA ASP A 6 -31.16 38.28 25.52
C ASP A 6 -31.14 37.72 24.10
N ARG A 7 -30.97 38.58 23.08
CA ARG A 7 -30.87 38.10 21.69
C ARG A 7 -29.63 37.24 21.44
N PHE A 8 -28.52 37.57 22.08
CA PHE A 8 -27.28 36.79 21.97
C PHE A 8 -27.41 35.43 22.66
N SER A 9 -28.03 35.39 23.84
CA SER A 9 -28.35 34.15 24.57
C SER A 9 -29.26 33.21 23.76
N VAL A 10 -30.30 33.76 23.12
CA VAL A 10 -31.23 32.98 22.28
C VAL A 10 -30.56 32.44 21.01
N LEU A 11 -29.64 33.21 20.39
CA LEU A 11 -28.85 32.73 19.25
C LEU A 11 -27.86 31.63 19.66
N MET A 12 -27.23 31.76 20.83
CA MET A 12 -26.34 30.75 21.41
C MET A 12 -27.07 29.44 21.74
N GLN A 13 -28.31 29.50 22.25
CA GLN A 13 -29.12 28.31 22.49
C GLN A 13 -29.54 27.60 21.20
N LYS A 14 -29.81 28.34 20.12
CA LYS A 14 -30.12 27.76 18.80
C LYS A 14 -28.90 27.11 18.13
N GLY A 15 -27.69 27.47 18.57
CA GLY A 15 -26.44 26.88 18.11
C GLY A 15 -25.96 25.70 18.96
N LYS A 16 -26.70 25.29 20.00
CA LYS A 16 -26.38 24.05 20.72
C LYS A 16 -26.57 22.88 19.76
N LEU A 17 -25.45 22.37 19.27
CA LEU A 17 -25.36 21.15 18.50
C LEU A 17 -25.83 20.02 19.42
N GLU A 18 -27.10 19.63 19.32
CA GLU A 18 -27.59 18.44 20.00
C GLU A 18 -26.80 17.26 19.46
N MET A 19 -26.06 16.58 20.34
CA MET A 19 -25.31 15.39 19.98
C MET A 19 -26.33 14.36 19.49
N PRO A 20 -26.27 13.93 18.21
CA PRO A 20 -27.42 13.33 17.55
C PRO A 20 -27.83 12.00 18.19
N PHE A 21 -26.88 11.29 18.81
CA PHE A 21 -27.07 10.04 19.55
C PHE A 21 -25.95 9.91 20.61
N SER A 22 -26.19 9.20 21.72
CA SER A 22 -25.21 8.99 22.81
C SER A 22 -23.91 8.35 22.33
N ASP A 23 -24.01 7.51 21.29
CA ASP A 23 -22.91 6.67 20.82
C ASP A 23 -22.22 7.30 19.59
N PHE A 24 -22.56 8.56 19.24
CA PHE A 24 -22.02 9.25 18.07
C PHE A 24 -20.49 9.40 18.16
N GLU A 25 -20.01 9.82 19.33
CA GLU A 25 -18.57 10.02 19.57
C GLU A 25 -17.82 8.70 19.50
N GLU A 26 -18.34 7.65 20.14
CA GLU A 26 -17.75 6.31 20.14
C GLU A 26 -17.71 5.70 18.73
N ASN A 27 -18.80 5.79 17.96
CA ASN A 27 -18.83 5.33 16.57
C ASN A 27 -17.88 6.12 15.67
N THR A 28 -17.80 7.43 15.86
CA THR A 28 -16.89 8.28 15.08
C THR A 28 -15.43 7.92 15.40
N MET A 29 -15.11 7.74 16.67
CA MET A 29 -13.76 7.41 17.10
C MET A 29 -13.35 5.99 16.66
N ASN A 30 -14.27 5.03 16.69
CA ASN A 30 -14.03 3.68 16.17
C ASN A 30 -13.77 3.67 14.67
N ARG A 31 -14.49 4.48 13.89
CA ARG A 31 -14.25 4.64 12.44
C ARG A 31 -12.86 5.23 12.17
N ILE A 32 -12.49 6.27 12.90
CA ILE A 32 -11.17 6.91 12.79
C ILE A 32 -10.06 5.90 13.12
N HIS A 33 -10.22 5.11 14.19
CA HIS A 33 -9.26 4.07 14.57
C HIS A 33 -9.14 2.96 13.53
N ALA A 34 -10.26 2.53 12.93
CA ALA A 34 -10.27 1.52 11.88
C ALA A 34 -9.54 2.02 10.62
N GLU A 35 -9.80 3.27 10.20
CA GLU A 35 -9.12 3.90 9.07
C GLU A 35 -7.62 4.10 9.33
N MET A 36 -7.24 4.54 10.54
CA MET A 36 -5.82 4.66 10.93
C MET A 36 -5.10 3.30 10.90
N LYS A 37 -5.69 2.25 11.50
CA LYS A 37 -5.12 0.89 11.45
C LYS A 37 -4.94 0.41 10.01
N TYR A 38 -5.90 0.68 9.15
CA TYR A 38 -5.83 0.29 7.74
C TYR A 38 -4.73 1.06 6.99
N LYS A 39 -4.60 2.38 7.21
CA LYS A 39 -3.54 3.20 6.62
C LYS A 39 -2.16 2.70 7.05
N THR A 40 -1.94 2.47 8.36
CA THR A 40 -0.65 1.99 8.88
C THR A 40 -0.31 0.58 8.39
N SER A 41 -1.29 -0.32 8.31
CA SER A 41 -1.09 -1.69 7.82
C SER A 41 -0.65 -1.71 6.35
N ILE A 42 -1.28 -0.88 5.51
CA ILE A 42 -0.92 -0.78 4.09
C ILE A 42 0.53 -0.29 3.90
N HIS A 43 0.99 0.71 4.66
CA HIS A 43 2.36 1.19 4.57
C HIS A 43 3.39 0.10 4.94
N ARG A 44 3.08 -0.74 5.95
CA ARG A 44 3.95 -1.86 6.33
C ARG A 44 4.01 -2.92 5.23
N SER A 45 2.87 -3.31 4.68
CA SER A 45 2.81 -4.29 3.58
C SER A 45 3.56 -3.79 2.34
N LEU A 46 3.41 -2.51 1.99
CA LEU A 46 4.13 -1.90 0.87
C LEU A 46 5.65 -1.90 1.06
N ARG A 47 6.14 -1.60 2.27
CA ARG A 47 7.57 -1.65 2.58
C ARG A 47 8.15 -3.06 2.43
N ILE A 48 7.39 -4.07 2.84
CA ILE A 48 7.78 -5.49 2.70
C ILE A 48 7.80 -5.88 1.22
N SER A 49 6.78 -5.49 0.43
CA SER A 49 6.76 -5.74 -1.01
C SER A 49 7.96 -5.14 -1.74
N PHE A 50 8.41 -3.94 -1.35
CA PHE A 50 9.61 -3.33 -1.92
C PHE A 50 10.88 -4.13 -1.61
N ILE A 51 11.04 -4.62 -0.38
CA ILE A 51 12.18 -5.47 0.00
C ILE A 51 12.16 -6.78 -0.79
N PHE A 52 10.99 -7.42 -0.90
CA PHE A 52 10.83 -8.63 -1.71
C PHE A 52 11.08 -8.39 -3.20
N PHE A 53 10.74 -7.20 -3.71
CA PHE A 53 11.07 -6.83 -5.09
C PHE A 53 12.58 -6.74 -5.29
N VAL A 54 13.28 -5.96 -4.46
CA VAL A 54 14.75 -5.81 -4.57
C VAL A 54 15.46 -7.14 -4.41
N LEU A 55 15.07 -7.93 -3.40
CA LEU A 55 15.62 -9.27 -3.18
C LEU A 55 15.30 -10.23 -4.32
N GLY A 56 14.06 -10.23 -4.81
CA GLY A 56 13.63 -11.08 -5.92
C GLY A 56 14.32 -10.74 -7.23
N THR A 57 14.50 -9.45 -7.53
CA THR A 57 15.28 -8.99 -8.69
C THR A 57 16.75 -9.37 -8.57
N GLY A 58 17.37 -9.13 -7.41
CA GLY A 58 18.75 -9.53 -7.16
C GLY A 58 18.94 -11.04 -7.28
N PHE A 59 18.05 -11.82 -6.69
CA PHE A 59 18.06 -13.27 -6.78
C PHE A 59 17.87 -13.77 -8.21
N GLY A 60 16.90 -13.21 -8.95
CA GLY A 60 16.67 -13.59 -10.34
C GLY A 60 17.85 -13.27 -11.26
N LEU A 61 18.58 -12.18 -11.02
CA LEU A 61 19.82 -11.88 -11.73
C LEU A 61 20.91 -12.92 -11.44
N VAL A 62 21.10 -13.28 -10.17
CA VAL A 62 22.07 -14.32 -9.77
C VAL A 62 21.72 -15.65 -10.40
N VAL A 63 20.45 -16.07 -10.32
CA VAL A 63 19.98 -17.32 -10.93
C VAL A 63 20.17 -17.29 -12.45
N ASN A 64 19.85 -16.18 -13.11
CA ASN A 64 20.05 -16.04 -14.55
C ASN A 64 21.54 -16.14 -14.93
N SER A 65 22.45 -15.55 -14.14
CA SER A 65 23.89 -15.69 -14.35
C SER A 65 24.38 -17.11 -14.11
N MET A 66 23.89 -17.81 -13.09
CA MET A 66 24.27 -19.22 -12.85
C MET A 66 23.77 -20.12 -13.97
N LEU A 67 22.54 -19.90 -14.43
CA LEU A 67 21.92 -20.69 -15.50
C LEU A 67 22.57 -20.42 -16.87
N ALA A 68 23.04 -19.20 -17.12
CA ALA A 68 23.79 -18.85 -18.33
C ALA A 68 25.19 -19.49 -18.41
N ASN A 69 25.77 -19.88 -17.27
CA ASN A 69 27.06 -20.59 -17.20
C ASN A 69 26.88 -22.12 -17.04
N ALA A 70 25.63 -22.61 -17.06
CA ALA A 70 25.35 -24.03 -16.98
C ALA A 70 25.41 -24.63 -18.40
N ASP A 71 26.55 -25.22 -18.75
CA ASP A 71 26.77 -25.91 -20.04
C ASP A 71 26.08 -27.29 -20.11
N ASP A 72 25.52 -27.77 -19.01
CA ASP A 72 24.89 -29.08 -18.95
C ASP A 72 23.48 -29.07 -19.56
N PHE A 73 23.24 -29.99 -20.49
CA PHE A 73 21.90 -30.31 -20.99
C PHE A 73 21.03 -30.85 -19.84
N ILE A 74 20.24 -29.98 -19.22
CA ILE A 74 19.24 -30.38 -18.23
C ILE A 74 18.10 -31.09 -18.96
N MET A 75 17.90 -32.39 -18.69
CA MET A 75 16.81 -33.20 -19.26
C MET A 75 16.74 -33.23 -20.79
N GLY A 76 17.87 -33.11 -21.50
CA GLY A 76 17.91 -33.17 -22.97
C GLY A 76 17.28 -31.97 -23.68
N ILE A 77 16.94 -30.91 -22.95
CA ILE A 77 16.49 -29.63 -23.48
C ILE A 77 17.70 -28.69 -23.52
N SER A 78 17.80 -27.84 -24.56
CA SER A 78 18.87 -26.86 -24.65
C SER A 78 18.78 -25.85 -23.49
N PRO A 79 19.91 -25.54 -22.82
CA PRO A 79 19.97 -24.53 -21.76
C PRO A 79 19.37 -23.17 -22.19
N ASP A 80 19.57 -22.79 -23.46
CA ASP A 80 19.03 -21.55 -24.05
C ASP A 80 17.50 -21.44 -24.00
N THR A 81 16.78 -22.55 -24.22
CA THR A 81 15.31 -22.54 -24.19
C THR A 81 14.80 -22.37 -22.76
N ILE A 82 15.47 -23.00 -21.79
CA ILE A 82 15.15 -22.86 -20.36
C ILE A 82 15.46 -21.43 -19.89
N LEU A 83 16.61 -20.89 -20.32
CA LEU A 83 17.03 -19.53 -20.02
C LEU A 83 16.03 -18.50 -20.56
N MET A 84 15.60 -18.65 -21.81
CA MET A 84 14.57 -17.77 -22.41
C MET A 84 13.25 -17.84 -21.65
N ALA A 85 12.76 -19.04 -21.32
CA ALA A 85 11.53 -19.19 -20.55
C ALA A 85 11.62 -18.52 -19.17
N PHE A 86 12.76 -18.70 -18.48
CA PHE A 86 13.02 -18.09 -17.19
C PHE A 86 13.06 -16.55 -17.28
N GLN A 87 13.70 -16.00 -18.31
CA GLN A 87 13.75 -14.56 -18.56
C GLN A 87 12.37 -13.96 -18.82
N VAL A 88 11.52 -14.62 -19.61
CA VAL A 88 10.14 -14.16 -19.85
C VAL A 88 9.34 -14.13 -18.55
N ILE A 89 9.41 -15.20 -17.75
CA ILE A 89 8.72 -15.27 -16.45
C ILE A 89 9.26 -14.19 -15.49
N PHE A 90 10.58 -13.98 -15.49
CA PHE A 90 11.22 -12.97 -14.66
C PHE A 90 10.75 -11.57 -15.03
N VAL A 91 10.74 -11.21 -16.32
CA VAL A 91 10.27 -9.91 -16.81
C VAL A 91 8.79 -9.70 -16.46
N LEU A 92 7.94 -10.71 -16.66
CA LEU A 92 6.52 -10.63 -16.28
C LEU A 92 6.35 -10.40 -14.77
N THR A 93 7.14 -11.10 -13.95
CA THR A 93 7.12 -10.93 -12.48
C THR A 93 7.55 -9.52 -12.09
N VAL A 94 8.58 -8.96 -12.74
CA VAL A 94 9.05 -7.59 -12.51
C VAL A 94 7.97 -6.57 -12.88
N ILE A 95 7.32 -6.73 -14.04
CA ILE A 95 6.23 -5.84 -14.48
C ILE A 95 5.06 -5.91 -13.49
N MET A 96 4.64 -7.10 -13.09
CA MET A 96 3.53 -7.27 -12.14
C MET A 96 3.83 -6.65 -10.78
N GLN A 97 5.08 -6.73 -10.31
CA GLN A 97 5.51 -6.08 -9.06
C GLN A 97 5.69 -4.57 -9.21
N SER A 98 5.94 -4.06 -10.43
CA SER A 98 6.11 -2.63 -10.68
C SER A 98 4.83 -1.81 -10.42
N GLU A 99 3.64 -2.39 -10.64
CA GLU A 99 2.37 -1.74 -10.31
C GLU A 99 2.23 -1.47 -8.81
N ASN A 100 2.69 -2.41 -7.97
CA ASN A 100 2.69 -2.24 -6.51
C ASN A 100 3.65 -1.13 -6.07
N ILE A 101 4.77 -0.95 -6.77
CA ILE A 101 5.74 0.13 -6.53
C ILE A 101 5.17 1.48 -6.96
N TYR A 102 4.48 1.56 -8.11
CA TYR A 102 3.86 2.79 -8.57
C TYR A 102 2.79 3.30 -7.59
N LYS A 103 1.98 2.40 -7.01
CA LYS A 103 1.04 2.71 -5.92
C LYS A 103 1.73 3.22 -4.65
N LEU A 104 2.96 2.78 -4.39
CA LEU A 104 3.79 3.22 -3.27
C LEU A 104 4.26 4.67 -3.47
N PHE A 105 4.82 4.97 -4.65
CA PHE A 105 5.34 6.30 -4.99
C PHE A 105 4.24 7.36 -5.07
N THR A 106 3.07 7.01 -5.61
CA THR A 106 1.93 7.94 -5.69
C THR A 106 1.35 8.26 -4.31
N LYS A 107 1.30 7.30 -3.37
CA LYS A 107 0.90 7.56 -1.98
C LYS A 107 1.95 8.36 -1.19
N LEU A 108 3.23 8.15 -1.44
CA LEU A 108 4.33 8.89 -0.77
C LEU A 108 4.36 10.39 -1.13
N LYS A 109 3.80 10.78 -2.29
CA LYS A 109 3.74 12.17 -2.75
C LYS A 109 2.53 12.94 -2.20
N ALA A 110 1.60 12.26 -1.53
CA ALA A 110 0.36 12.84 -1.00
C ALA A 110 0.38 13.09 0.52
N ASP A 111 1.41 12.59 1.22
CA ASP A 111 1.77 13.00 2.59
C ASP A 111 2.89 14.05 2.52
#